data_AF-A0A2T0UNB3-F1
#
_entry.id   AF-A0A2T0UNB3-F1
#
_cell.length_a   1.000
_cell.length_b   1.000
_cell.length_c   1.000
_cell.angle_alpha   90.00
_cell.angle_beta   90.00
_cell.angle_gamma   90.00
#
_symmetry.space_group_name_H-M   'P 1'
#
loop_
_entity.id
_entity.type
_entity.pdbx_description
1 polymer ?
#
loop_
_entity_poly.entity_id
_entity_poly.type
_entity_poly.pdbx_seq_one_letter_code
_entity_poly.pdbx_strand_id
1 'polypeptide(L)'
;MPTSPAVRAAAAFLASRIALGATLLVMAAAAGQGAVDHEWATGTWWLDRFAAWDSYHYVRIATLGYLPPGLDCCDQAFFPGYPATMAATAPVLGGNVTAAGLLVSLVAGAVAAGLLWRLVTDDARGGPLAASRAVWLLALLPTGFFLVAIYTEALFLALALGAWLLATRRHWWWAGLLAALATGVRVNGLFLAAGLVVLYAVQWHRDGRPRPRWDVLALGLPAVPVAAFVTYLHARTGSWNA
;
A
#
# COMPACT_ATOMS: atom_id res chain seq x y z
N MET A 1 9.55 -28.33 -9.68
CA MET A 1 9.77 -28.00 -8.24
C MET A 1 8.43 -27.59 -7.64
N PRO A 2 8.00 -28.13 -6.49
CA PRO A 2 6.76 -27.69 -5.86
C PRO A 2 6.85 -26.21 -5.49
N THR A 3 5.83 -25.42 -5.85
CA THR A 3 5.78 -23.99 -5.52
C THR A 3 5.67 -23.80 -4.00
N SER A 4 6.39 -22.81 -3.46
CA SER A 4 6.35 -22.58 -2.01
C SER A 4 4.93 -22.26 -1.53
N PRO A 5 4.53 -22.66 -0.31
CA PRO A 5 3.18 -22.40 0.21
C PRO A 5 2.79 -20.91 0.20
N ALA A 6 3.75 -20.01 0.42
CA ALA A 6 3.54 -18.57 0.34
C ALA A 6 3.20 -18.10 -1.10
N VAL A 7 3.85 -18.68 -2.12
CA VAL A 7 3.55 -18.39 -3.53
C VAL A 7 2.15 -18.86 -3.89
N ARG A 8 1.74 -20.03 -3.40
CA ARG A 8 0.36 -20.52 -3.57
C ARG A 8 -0.66 -19.61 -2.90
N ALA A 9 -0.37 -19.10 -1.71
CA ALA A 9 -1.24 -18.16 -1.02
C ALA A 9 -1.38 -16.83 -1.77
N ALA A 10 -0.26 -16.27 -2.25
CA ALA A 10 -0.27 -15.07 -3.10
C ALA A 10 -1.05 -15.29 -4.40
N ALA A 11 -0.87 -16.45 -5.06
CA ALA A 11 -1.61 -16.80 -6.27
C ALA A 11 -3.11 -16.97 -6.01
N ALA A 12 -3.50 -17.64 -4.91
CA ALA A 12 -4.89 -17.79 -4.51
C ALA A 12 -5.54 -16.43 -4.19
N PHE A 13 -4.82 -15.55 -3.50
CA PHE A 13 -5.27 -14.18 -3.25
C PHE A 13 -5.49 -13.44 -4.56
N LEU A 14 -4.50 -13.47 -5.48
CA LEU A 14 -4.60 -12.82 -6.78
C LEU A 14 -5.78 -13.35 -7.60
N ALA A 15 -5.95 -14.67 -7.67
CA ALA A 15 -7.09 -15.29 -8.34
C ALA A 15 -8.43 -14.82 -7.74
N SER A 16 -8.51 -14.71 -6.41
CA SER A 16 -9.70 -14.18 -5.74
C SER A 16 -9.97 -12.70 -6.09
N ARG A 17 -8.92 -11.87 -6.28
CA ARG A 17 -9.08 -10.47 -6.67
C ARG A 17 -9.53 -10.32 -8.11
N ILE A 18 -9.00 -11.16 -9.01
CA ILE A 18 -9.47 -11.21 -10.40
C ILE A 18 -10.94 -11.63 -10.45
N ALA A 19 -11.32 -12.68 -9.69
CA ALA A 19 -12.70 -13.13 -9.61
C ALA A 19 -13.63 -12.02 -9.06
N LEU A 20 -13.24 -11.36 -7.96
CA LEU A 20 -14.00 -10.24 -7.39
C LEU A 20 -14.13 -9.09 -8.39
N GLY A 21 -13.05 -8.69 -9.05
CA GLY A 21 -13.06 -7.66 -10.07
C GLY A 21 -13.99 -8.01 -11.24
N ALA A 22 -13.94 -9.25 -11.72
CA ALA A 22 -14.85 -9.74 -12.76
C ALA A 22 -16.31 -9.72 -12.29
N THR A 23 -16.59 -10.15 -11.05
CA THR A 23 -17.94 -10.08 -10.47
C THR A 23 -18.44 -8.64 -10.41
N LEU A 24 -17.61 -7.68 -9.99
CA LEU A 24 -17.97 -6.26 -9.96
C LEU A 24 -18.28 -5.71 -11.34
N LEU A 25 -17.50 -6.08 -12.36
CA LEU A 25 -17.76 -5.69 -13.74
C LEU A 25 -19.06 -6.29 -14.28
N VAL A 26 -19.34 -7.56 -13.99
CA VAL A 26 -20.60 -8.22 -14.38
C VAL A 26 -21.79 -7.55 -13.71
N MET A 27 -21.70 -7.25 -12.41
CA MET A 27 -22.76 -6.55 -11.68
C MET A 27 -22.97 -5.14 -12.20
N ALA A 28 -21.90 -4.41 -12.52
CA ALA A 28 -21.98 -3.07 -13.11
C ALA A 28 -22.65 -3.11 -14.50
N ALA A 29 -22.28 -4.09 -15.34
CA ALA A 29 -22.90 -4.30 -16.65
C ALA A 29 -24.39 -4.66 -16.53
N ALA A 30 -24.73 -5.59 -15.63
CA ALA A 30 -26.11 -6.00 -15.38
C ALA A 30 -26.98 -4.85 -14.84
N ALA A 31 -26.38 -3.94 -14.08
CA ALA A 31 -27.03 -2.72 -13.59
C ALA A 31 -27.05 -1.57 -14.63
N GLY A 32 -26.59 -1.80 -15.86
CA GLY A 32 -26.57 -0.80 -16.93
C GLY A 32 -25.62 0.37 -16.67
N GLN A 33 -24.63 0.20 -15.79
CA GLN A 33 -23.70 1.25 -15.43
C GLN A 33 -22.64 1.44 -16.53
N GLY A 34 -22.72 2.52 -17.30
CA GLY A 34 -21.78 2.88 -18.38
C GLY A 34 -20.41 3.38 -17.89
N ALA A 35 -19.61 4.07 -18.71
CA ALA A 35 -18.36 4.69 -18.24
C ALA A 35 -18.63 5.63 -17.05
N VAL A 36 -17.68 5.74 -16.12
CA VAL A 36 -17.82 6.73 -15.04
C VAL A 36 -17.55 8.09 -15.67
N ASP A 37 -18.54 8.98 -15.61
CA ASP A 37 -18.45 10.30 -16.24
C ASP A 37 -17.72 11.26 -15.30
N HIS A 38 -16.39 11.24 -15.34
CA HIS A 38 -15.53 12.19 -14.64
C HIS A 38 -14.40 12.65 -15.55
N GLU A 39 -13.87 13.85 -15.29
CA GLU A 39 -12.85 14.54 -16.10
C GLU A 39 -11.56 13.71 -16.32
N TRP A 40 -11.34 12.69 -15.49
CA TRP A 40 -10.12 11.84 -15.47
C TRP A 40 -10.39 10.41 -15.95
N ALA A 41 -11.55 10.16 -16.57
CA ALA A 41 -11.89 8.86 -17.11
C ALA A 41 -10.96 8.50 -18.27
N THR A 42 -10.58 7.24 -18.36
CA THR A 42 -9.74 6.71 -19.45
C THR A 42 -10.51 6.50 -20.74
N GLY A 43 -11.83 6.64 -20.72
CA GLY A 43 -12.74 6.24 -21.80
C GLY A 43 -12.90 4.72 -21.90
N THR A 44 -12.22 3.96 -21.04
CA THR A 44 -12.28 2.51 -20.98
C THR A 44 -13.17 2.12 -19.81
N TRP A 45 -14.45 1.91 -20.10
CA TRP A 45 -15.50 1.65 -19.11
C TRP A 45 -15.08 0.76 -17.93
N TRP A 46 -14.52 -0.41 -18.21
CA TRP A 46 -14.19 -1.39 -17.16
C TRP A 46 -13.04 -0.91 -16.25
N LEU A 47 -12.11 -0.13 -16.78
CA LEU A 47 -10.96 0.37 -16.03
C LEU A 47 -11.39 1.53 -15.12
N ASP A 48 -12.27 2.40 -15.64
CA ASP A 48 -12.83 3.53 -14.89
C ASP A 48 -13.66 3.07 -13.68
N ARG A 49 -14.19 1.85 -13.70
CA ARG A 49 -14.90 1.23 -12.56
C ARG A 49 -13.99 0.95 -11.36
N PHE A 50 -12.68 0.78 -11.58
CA PHE A 50 -11.69 0.64 -10.50
C PHE A 50 -11.06 1.98 -10.08
N ALA A 51 -11.37 3.06 -10.80
CA ALA A 51 -10.94 4.43 -10.55
C ALA A 51 -12.03 5.30 -9.92
N ALA A 52 -12.87 4.71 -9.07
CA ALA A 52 -13.99 5.41 -8.43
C ALA A 52 -13.58 6.19 -7.17
N TRP A 53 -14.42 7.15 -6.78
CA TRP A 53 -14.27 7.98 -5.57
C TRP A 53 -12.90 8.66 -5.50
N ASP A 54 -12.17 8.57 -4.39
CA ASP A 54 -10.90 9.29 -4.20
C ASP A 54 -9.77 8.84 -5.13
N SER A 55 -9.97 7.78 -5.92
CA SER A 55 -8.99 7.29 -6.89
C SER A 55 -8.57 8.37 -7.89
N TYR A 56 -9.45 9.31 -8.24
CA TYR A 56 -9.13 10.38 -9.18
C TYR A 56 -8.02 11.30 -8.67
N HIS A 57 -7.89 11.49 -7.35
CA HIS A 57 -6.79 12.26 -6.77
C HIS A 57 -5.44 11.60 -7.05
N TYR A 58 -5.34 10.28 -6.87
CA TYR A 58 -4.10 9.56 -7.16
C TYR A 58 -3.75 9.58 -8.64
N VAL A 59 -4.75 9.42 -9.52
CA VAL A 59 -4.55 9.52 -10.98
C VAL A 59 -4.08 10.93 -11.35
N ARG A 60 -4.77 11.97 -10.87
CA ARG A 60 -4.42 13.37 -11.14
C ARG A 60 -3.03 13.72 -10.64
N ILE A 61 -2.67 13.37 -9.40
CA ILE A 61 -1.33 13.63 -8.86
C ILE A 61 -0.26 12.88 -9.66
N ALA A 62 -0.52 11.64 -10.07
CA ALA A 62 0.41 10.88 -10.89
C ALA A 62 0.57 11.44 -12.31
N THR A 63 -0.45 12.10 -12.85
CA THR A 63 -0.42 12.71 -14.19
C THR A 63 0.13 14.13 -14.21
N LEU A 64 -0.29 14.99 -13.27
CA LEU A 64 0.03 16.43 -13.26
C LEU A 64 0.93 16.87 -12.10
N GLY A 65 1.14 16.02 -11.09
CA GLY A 65 1.79 16.40 -9.84
C GLY A 65 0.87 17.21 -8.92
N TYR A 66 1.46 17.77 -7.86
CA TYR A 66 0.71 18.56 -6.87
C TYR A 66 0.52 20.02 -7.30
N LEU A 67 -0.64 20.55 -6.91
CA LEU A 67 -1.05 21.94 -7.13
C LEU A 67 -0.97 22.37 -8.60
N PRO A 68 -1.60 21.62 -9.52
CA PRO A 68 -1.69 22.05 -10.92
C PRO A 68 -2.55 23.32 -11.04
N PRO A 69 -2.19 24.27 -11.91
CA PRO A 69 -2.98 25.50 -12.10
C PRO A 69 -4.40 25.19 -12.58
N GLY A 70 -5.39 25.90 -12.03
CA GLY A 70 -6.77 25.87 -12.53
C GLY A 70 -7.63 24.67 -12.11
N LEU A 71 -7.12 23.80 -11.21
CA LEU A 71 -7.88 22.69 -10.65
C LEU A 71 -8.23 22.95 -9.18
N ASP A 72 -9.41 22.48 -8.78
CA ASP A 72 -9.89 22.58 -7.40
C ASP A 72 -8.98 21.86 -6.40
N CYS A 73 -9.15 22.24 -5.15
CA CYS A 73 -8.31 21.89 -4.01
C CYS A 73 -8.10 20.38 -3.76
N CYS A 74 -7.27 20.16 -2.74
CA CYS A 74 -7.36 19.06 -1.79
C CYS A 74 -6.54 17.79 -2.09
N ASP A 75 -5.69 17.82 -3.12
CA ASP A 75 -4.71 16.75 -3.37
C ASP A 75 -3.65 16.61 -2.25
N GLN A 76 -3.45 17.65 -1.45
CA GLN A 76 -2.48 17.69 -0.36
C GLN A 76 -2.75 16.66 0.75
N ALA A 77 -4.01 16.23 0.90
CA ALA A 77 -4.38 15.16 1.83
C ALA A 77 -3.87 13.77 1.38
N PHE A 78 -3.53 13.63 0.10
CA PHE A 78 -3.08 12.37 -0.49
C PHE A 78 -1.56 12.35 -0.55
N PHE A 79 -0.98 11.37 0.13
CA PHE A 79 0.47 11.23 0.26
C PHE A 79 1.13 10.77 -1.05
N PRO A 80 2.39 11.18 -1.31
CA PRO A 80 2.99 11.10 -2.64
C PRO A 80 3.42 9.70 -3.08
N GLY A 81 3.57 8.75 -2.15
CA GLY A 81 4.20 7.46 -2.42
C GLY A 81 3.42 6.58 -3.41
N TYR A 82 2.09 6.52 -3.29
CA TYR A 82 1.26 5.77 -4.22
C TYR A 82 1.20 6.39 -5.62
N PRO A 83 0.85 7.68 -5.80
CA PRO A 83 0.85 8.30 -7.13
C PRO A 83 2.23 8.32 -7.79
N ALA A 84 3.31 8.48 -7.02
CA ALA A 84 4.67 8.35 -7.56
C ALA A 84 4.95 6.92 -8.07
N THR A 85 4.48 5.89 -7.38
CA THR A 85 4.61 4.49 -7.82
C THR A 85 3.77 4.23 -9.08
N MET A 86 2.57 4.84 -9.18
CA MET A 86 1.74 4.78 -10.38
C MET A 86 2.44 5.42 -11.57
N ALA A 87 2.94 6.65 -11.40
CA ALA A 87 3.66 7.39 -12.44
C ALA A 87 4.91 6.64 -12.91
N ALA A 88 5.67 6.04 -12.00
CA ALA A 88 6.85 5.22 -12.33
C ALA A 88 6.49 3.92 -13.07
N THR A 89 5.28 3.39 -12.86
CA THR A 89 4.82 2.13 -13.47
C THR A 89 4.12 2.36 -14.82
N ALA A 90 3.52 3.52 -15.03
CA ALA A 90 2.76 3.87 -16.23
C ALA A 90 3.50 3.65 -17.56
N PRO A 91 4.82 3.91 -17.71
CA PRO A 91 5.53 3.66 -18.97
C PRO A 91 5.46 2.21 -19.45
N VAL A 92 5.40 1.23 -18.54
CA VAL A 92 5.28 -0.21 -18.87
C VAL A 92 3.91 -0.55 -19.46
N LEU A 93 2.91 0.31 -19.23
CA LEU A 93 1.53 0.15 -19.68
C LEU A 93 1.15 1.22 -20.72
N GLY A 94 2.12 1.70 -21.50
CA GLY A 94 1.87 2.68 -22.56
C GLY A 94 1.48 4.07 -22.06
N GLY A 95 1.86 4.41 -20.83
CA GLY A 95 1.54 5.70 -20.19
C GLY A 95 0.20 5.75 -19.48
N ASN A 96 -0.56 4.65 -19.43
CA ASN A 96 -1.86 4.62 -18.75
C ASN A 96 -1.68 4.52 -17.23
N VAL A 97 -1.79 5.67 -16.56
CA VAL A 97 -1.66 5.84 -15.10
C VAL A 97 -2.72 5.05 -14.32
N THR A 98 -3.95 5.00 -14.82
CA THR A 98 -5.06 4.26 -14.18
C THR A 98 -4.80 2.74 -14.19
N ALA A 99 -4.35 2.22 -15.34
CA ALA A 99 -3.93 0.81 -15.45
C ALA A 99 -2.72 0.51 -14.55
N ALA A 100 -1.80 1.47 -14.42
CA ALA A 100 -0.66 1.35 -13.51
C ALA A 100 -1.09 1.28 -12.05
N GLY A 101 -2.05 2.10 -11.62
CA GLY A 101 -2.64 2.02 -10.28
C GLY A 101 -3.26 0.66 -9.98
N LEU A 102 -4.04 0.12 -10.93
CA LEU A 102 -4.64 -1.20 -10.79
C LEU A 102 -3.57 -2.31 -10.70
N LEU A 103 -2.54 -2.25 -11.54
CA LEU A 103 -1.43 -3.21 -11.51
C LEU A 103 -0.67 -3.14 -10.18
N VAL A 104 -0.34 -1.94 -9.71
CA VAL A 104 0.34 -1.72 -8.42
C VAL A 104 -0.49 -2.30 -7.28
N SER A 105 -1.81 -2.04 -7.24
CA SER A 105 -2.70 -2.58 -6.21
C SER A 105 -2.76 -4.11 -6.23
N LEU A 106 -2.91 -4.72 -7.41
CA LEU A 106 -2.97 -6.18 -7.56
C LEU A 106 -1.66 -6.85 -7.12
N VAL A 107 -0.52 -6.34 -7.58
CA VAL A 107 0.80 -6.89 -7.24
C VAL A 107 1.07 -6.69 -5.75
N ALA A 108 0.84 -5.50 -5.22
CA ALA A 108 1.03 -5.23 -3.80
C ALA A 108 0.12 -6.09 -2.91
N GLY A 109 -1.15 -6.28 -3.29
CA GLY A 109 -2.07 -7.17 -2.57
C GLY A 109 -1.58 -8.61 -2.54
N ALA A 110 -1.07 -9.13 -3.66
CA ALA A 110 -0.48 -10.47 -3.72
C ALA A 110 0.79 -10.59 -2.86
N VAL A 111 1.66 -9.57 -2.88
CA VAL A 111 2.85 -9.49 -2.02
C VAL A 111 2.44 -9.45 -0.54
N ALA A 112 1.46 -8.63 -0.18
CA ALA A 112 0.91 -8.55 1.17
C ALA A 112 0.38 -9.91 1.66
N ALA A 113 -0.37 -10.64 0.82
CA ALA A 113 -0.85 -11.97 1.15
C ALA A 113 0.31 -12.97 1.39
N GLY A 114 1.34 -12.95 0.55
CA GLY A 114 2.54 -13.77 0.73
C GLY A 114 3.33 -13.44 2.00
N LEU A 115 3.45 -12.15 2.33
CA LEU A 115 4.10 -11.67 3.55
C LEU A 115 3.29 -12.03 4.80
N LEU A 116 1.96 -11.90 4.75
CA LEU A 116 1.07 -12.32 5.83
C LEU A 116 1.19 -13.82 6.09
N TRP A 117 1.19 -14.63 5.03
CA TRP A 117 1.41 -16.08 5.14
C TRP A 117 2.72 -16.37 5.88
N ARG A 118 3.82 -15.72 5.45
CA ARG A 118 5.14 -15.92 6.07
C ARG A 118 5.14 -15.48 7.52
N LEU A 119 4.59 -14.32 7.83
CA LEU A 119 4.57 -13.79 9.18
C LEU A 119 3.80 -14.71 10.15
N VAL A 120 2.64 -15.22 9.72
CA VAL A 120 1.84 -16.15 10.55
C VAL A 120 2.48 -17.53 10.63
N THR A 121 3.21 -17.97 9.60
CA THR A 121 3.92 -19.26 9.64
C THR A 121 5.16 -19.19 10.55
N ASP A 122 5.86 -18.05 10.57
CA ASP A 122 7.06 -17.85 11.40
C ASP A 122 6.71 -17.61 12.89
N ASP A 123 5.46 -17.30 13.22
CA ASP A 123 5.00 -17.14 14.61
C ASP A 123 4.98 -18.49 15.34
N ALA A 124 5.52 -18.56 16.55
CA ALA A 124 5.60 -19.77 17.37
C ALA A 124 4.22 -20.38 17.73
N ARG A 125 3.15 -19.59 17.71
CA ARG A 125 1.76 -20.05 17.91
C ARG A 125 1.06 -20.32 16.57
N GLY A 126 1.71 -19.98 15.47
CA GLY A 126 1.20 -20.08 14.12
C GLY A 126 1.60 -21.39 13.43
N GLY A 127 1.02 -21.60 12.26
CA GLY A 127 1.29 -22.77 11.42
C GLY A 127 0.56 -22.64 10.09
N PRO A 128 0.76 -23.57 9.14
CA PRO A 128 0.23 -23.45 7.78
C PRO A 128 -1.29 -23.27 7.72
N LEU A 129 -2.03 -23.89 8.64
CA LEU A 129 -3.48 -23.73 8.73
C LEU A 129 -3.89 -22.33 9.18
N ALA A 130 -3.21 -21.78 10.20
CA ALA A 130 -3.46 -20.42 10.67
C ALA A 130 -3.09 -19.38 9.60
N ALA A 131 -1.97 -19.58 8.91
CA ALA A 131 -1.54 -18.72 7.81
C ALA A 131 -2.55 -18.72 6.65
N SER A 132 -3.06 -19.89 6.28
CA SER A 132 -4.13 -20.03 5.29
C SER A 132 -5.38 -19.26 5.70
N ARG A 133 -5.86 -19.45 6.94
CA ARG A 133 -7.01 -18.74 7.47
C ARG A 133 -6.82 -17.22 7.47
N ALA A 134 -5.64 -16.73 7.87
CA ALA A 134 -5.34 -15.31 7.88
C ALA A 134 -5.42 -14.70 6.46
N VAL A 135 -4.84 -15.36 5.46
CA VAL A 135 -4.90 -14.89 4.06
C VAL A 135 -6.33 -14.93 3.52
N TRP A 136 -7.11 -15.98 3.81
CA TRP A 136 -8.50 -16.04 3.38
C TRP A 136 -9.39 -15.01 4.08
N LEU A 137 -9.19 -14.76 5.38
CA LEU A 137 -9.87 -13.69 6.08
C LEU A 137 -9.52 -12.33 5.46
N LEU A 138 -8.24 -12.07 5.15
CA LEU A 138 -7.80 -10.86 4.44
C LEU A 138 -8.46 -10.72 3.05
N ALA A 139 -8.63 -11.82 2.33
CA ALA A 139 -9.26 -11.82 1.01
C ALA A 139 -10.78 -11.61 1.07
N LEU A 140 -11.45 -12.21 2.06
CA LEU A 140 -12.91 -12.30 2.13
C LEU A 140 -13.55 -11.19 2.96
N LEU A 141 -12.76 -10.42 3.72
CA LEU A 141 -13.30 -9.28 4.45
C LEU A 141 -13.93 -8.25 3.48
N PRO A 142 -15.05 -7.61 3.86
CA PRO A 142 -15.78 -6.70 2.97
C PRO A 142 -14.91 -5.56 2.42
N THR A 143 -13.97 -5.05 3.23
CA THR A 143 -13.02 -4.00 2.82
C THR A 143 -11.87 -4.51 1.94
N GLY A 144 -11.84 -5.80 1.61
CA GLY A 144 -10.82 -6.42 0.76
C GLY A 144 -10.91 -5.98 -0.70
N PHE A 145 -11.96 -5.25 -1.07
CA PHE A 145 -12.05 -4.54 -2.34
C PHE A 145 -10.97 -3.44 -2.48
N PHE A 146 -10.58 -2.77 -1.40
CA PHE A 146 -9.48 -1.78 -1.44
C PHE A 146 -8.11 -2.42 -1.72
N LEU A 147 -8.01 -3.76 -1.71
CA LEU A 147 -6.83 -4.49 -2.13
C LEU A 147 -6.79 -4.77 -3.65
N VAL A 148 -7.81 -4.32 -4.40
CA VAL A 148 -7.84 -4.36 -5.87
C VAL A 148 -8.14 -3.00 -6.51
N ALA A 149 -8.82 -2.08 -5.80
CA ALA A 149 -9.08 -0.73 -6.28
C ALA A 149 -7.81 0.13 -6.38
N ILE A 150 -7.89 1.27 -7.10
CA ILE A 150 -6.79 2.25 -7.24
C ILE A 150 -6.66 3.08 -5.96
N TYR A 151 -6.10 2.44 -4.95
CA TYR A 151 -6.10 2.89 -3.57
C TYR A 151 -4.78 2.51 -2.88
N THR A 152 -4.44 3.24 -1.82
CA THR A 152 -3.13 3.13 -1.15
C THR A 152 -3.00 1.88 -0.27
N GLU A 153 -4.12 1.25 0.08
CA GLU A 153 -4.27 0.19 1.08
C GLU A 153 -3.39 -1.03 0.75
N ALA A 154 -3.41 -1.51 -0.48
CA ALA A 154 -2.64 -2.69 -0.90
C ALA A 154 -1.13 -2.46 -0.76
N LEU A 155 -0.65 -1.32 -1.28
CA LEU A 155 0.76 -0.95 -1.25
C LEU A 155 1.22 -0.68 0.19
N PHE A 156 0.44 0.07 0.96
CA PHE A 156 0.70 0.31 2.37
C PHE A 156 0.81 -1.00 3.15
N LEU A 157 -0.14 -1.93 2.97
CA LEU A 157 -0.16 -3.21 3.69
C LEU A 157 1.05 -4.08 3.34
N ALA A 158 1.44 -4.14 2.05
CA ALA A 158 2.63 -4.88 1.62
C ALA A 158 3.91 -4.34 2.28
N LEU A 159 4.09 -3.02 2.28
CA LEU A 159 5.24 -2.36 2.91
C LEU A 159 5.22 -2.54 4.43
N ALA A 160 4.05 -2.41 5.07
CA ALA A 160 3.89 -2.56 6.51
C ALA A 160 4.20 -3.99 7.00
N LEU A 161 3.66 -5.00 6.31
CA LEU A 161 3.95 -6.41 6.62
C LEU A 161 5.42 -6.74 6.37
N GLY A 162 6.01 -6.19 5.31
CA GLY A 162 7.43 -6.35 5.02
C GLY A 162 8.30 -5.73 6.10
N ALA A 163 7.98 -4.51 6.53
CA ALA A 163 8.68 -3.81 7.61
C ALA A 163 8.61 -4.62 8.91
N TRP A 164 7.42 -5.10 9.26
CA TRP A 164 7.21 -5.90 10.46
C TRP A 164 7.97 -7.23 10.42
N LEU A 165 7.91 -7.95 9.29
CA LEU A 165 8.64 -9.22 9.11
C LEU A 165 10.17 -9.03 9.19
N LEU A 166 10.71 -7.92 8.69
CA LEU A 166 12.13 -7.62 8.81
C LEU A 166 12.50 -7.22 10.24
N ALA A 167 11.63 -6.52 10.95
CA ALA A 167 11.83 -6.16 12.35
C ALA A 167 11.78 -7.37 13.30
N THR A 168 10.89 -8.35 13.06
CA THR A 168 10.89 -9.61 13.83
C THR A 168 12.19 -10.40 13.62
N ARG A 169 12.82 -10.24 12.45
CA ARG A 169 14.14 -10.80 12.10
C ARG A 169 15.32 -9.88 12.44
N ARG A 170 15.10 -8.77 13.13
CA ARG A 170 16.13 -7.80 13.57
C ARG A 170 16.89 -7.08 12.44
N HIS A 171 16.33 -7.06 11.24
CA HIS A 171 16.85 -6.26 10.12
C HIS A 171 16.29 -4.83 10.16
N TRP A 172 16.63 -4.11 11.22
CA TRP A 172 16.02 -2.81 11.56
C TRP A 172 16.18 -1.72 10.51
N TRP A 173 17.32 -1.63 9.82
CA TRP A 173 17.51 -0.64 8.75
C TRP A 173 16.54 -0.85 7.59
N TRP A 174 16.35 -2.10 7.15
CA TRP A 174 15.39 -2.42 6.11
C TRP A 174 13.95 -2.29 6.59
N ALA A 175 13.67 -2.64 7.86
CA ALA A 175 12.37 -2.42 8.47
C ALA A 175 12.00 -0.92 8.51
N GLY A 176 12.95 -0.07 8.93
CA GLY A 176 12.80 1.39 8.95
C GLY A 176 12.62 1.97 7.56
N LEU A 177 13.36 1.49 6.56
CA LEU A 177 13.18 1.90 5.16
C LEU A 177 11.78 1.55 4.65
N LEU A 178 11.31 0.31 4.85
CA LEU A 178 9.96 -0.08 4.41
C LEU A 178 8.88 0.68 5.18
N ALA A 179 9.07 0.95 6.47
CA ALA A 179 8.16 1.78 7.24
C ALA A 179 8.15 3.24 6.77
N ALA A 180 9.29 3.77 6.33
CA ALA A 180 9.36 5.07 5.69
C ALA A 180 8.62 5.08 4.35
N LEU A 181 8.84 4.09 3.48
CA LEU A 181 8.07 3.98 2.25
C LEU A 181 6.56 3.85 2.52
N ALA A 182 6.15 3.06 3.52
CA ALA A 182 4.76 2.95 3.93
C ALA A 182 4.20 4.30 4.41
N THR A 183 4.99 5.07 5.16
CA THR A 183 4.60 6.42 5.61
C THR A 183 4.50 7.40 4.46
N GLY A 184 5.36 7.26 3.45
CA GLY A 184 5.28 8.02 2.20
C GLY A 184 4.04 7.69 1.38
N VAL A 185 3.45 6.49 1.55
CA VAL A 185 2.19 6.09 0.92
C VAL A 185 0.99 6.62 1.71
N ARG A 186 1.07 6.63 3.05
CA ARG A 186 0.04 7.20 3.96
C ARG A 186 0.67 7.66 5.26
N VAL A 187 0.21 8.79 5.80
CA VAL A 187 0.61 9.28 7.15
C VAL A 187 0.47 8.22 8.25
N ASN A 188 -0.48 7.29 8.10
CA ASN A 188 -0.71 6.18 9.02
C ASN A 188 0.54 5.29 9.24
N GLY A 189 1.56 5.35 8.38
CA GLY A 189 2.85 4.70 8.60
C GLY A 189 3.57 5.16 9.87
N LEU A 190 3.23 6.33 10.43
CA LEU A 190 3.71 6.74 11.76
C LEU A 190 3.20 5.83 12.88
N PHE A 191 1.98 5.28 12.76
CA PHE A 191 1.48 4.31 13.73
C PHE A 191 2.20 2.96 13.60
N LEU A 192 2.57 2.57 12.38
CA LEU A 192 3.48 1.43 12.16
C LEU A 192 4.82 1.68 12.84
N ALA A 193 5.41 2.88 12.71
CA ALA A 193 6.65 3.25 13.38
C ALA A 193 6.54 3.09 14.90
N ALA A 194 5.44 3.55 15.50
CA ALA A 194 5.17 3.35 16.93
C ALA A 194 5.13 1.86 17.31
N GLY A 195 4.46 1.03 16.51
CA GLY A 195 4.46 -0.43 16.71
C GLY A 195 5.86 -1.05 16.61
N LEU A 196 6.68 -0.59 15.67
CA LEU A 196 8.08 -1.03 15.52
C LEU A 196 8.96 -0.58 16.70
N VAL A 197 8.72 0.60 17.26
CA VAL A 197 9.38 1.08 18.49
C VAL A 197 9.06 0.17 19.66
N VAL A 198 7.78 -0.20 19.84
CA VAL A 198 7.38 -1.16 20.88
C VAL A 198 8.04 -2.51 20.66
N LEU A 199 8.05 -3.02 19.43
CA LEU A 199 8.71 -4.27 19.09
C LEU A 199 10.21 -4.23 19.40
N TYR A 200 10.88 -3.11 19.08
CA TYR A 200 12.29 -2.89 19.39
C TYR A 200 12.53 -2.92 20.90
N ALA A 201 11.74 -2.16 21.66
CA ALA A 201 11.86 -2.07 23.11
C ALA A 201 11.69 -3.44 23.78
N VAL A 202 10.69 -4.23 23.35
CA VAL A 202 10.46 -5.59 23.86
C VAL A 202 11.64 -6.51 23.56
N GLN A 203 12.16 -6.47 22.33
CA GLN A 203 13.32 -7.29 21.96
C GLN A 203 14.59 -6.86 22.70
N TRP A 204 14.80 -5.55 22.85
CA TRP A 204 15.94 -4.99 23.58
C TRP A 204 15.91 -5.39 25.06
N HIS A 205 14.73 -5.32 25.70
CA HIS A 205 14.54 -5.75 27.08
C HIS A 205 14.83 -7.25 27.26
N ARG A 206 14.34 -8.09 26.35
CA ARG A 206 14.63 -9.55 26.36
C ARG A 206 16.10 -9.89 26.17
N ASP A 207 16.82 -9.07 25.41
CA ASP A 207 18.26 -9.26 25.19
C ASP A 207 19.11 -8.85 26.41
N GLY A 208 18.53 -8.18 27.43
CA GLY A 208 19.23 -7.80 28.66
C GLY A 208 20.39 -6.79 28.46
N ARG A 209 20.38 -6.04 27.35
CA ARG A 209 21.50 -5.15 27.00
C ARG A 209 21.39 -3.81 27.74
N PRO A 210 22.50 -3.23 28.22
CA PRO A 210 22.48 -1.95 28.92
C PRO A 210 22.19 -0.75 28.01
N ARG A 211 22.44 -0.87 26.69
CA ARG A 211 22.18 0.19 25.70
C ARG A 211 21.57 -0.39 24.42
N PRO A 212 20.71 0.38 23.73
CA PRO A 212 20.22 0.01 22.42
C PRO A 212 21.38 0.00 21.41
N ARG A 213 21.21 -0.77 20.34
CA ARG A 213 22.16 -0.79 19.22
C ARG A 213 21.93 0.44 18.34
N TRP A 214 22.94 0.78 17.53
CA TRP A 214 22.85 1.88 16.55
C TRP A 214 21.70 1.75 15.54
N ASP A 215 21.21 0.52 15.35
CA ASP A 215 20.10 0.21 14.46
C ASP A 215 18.74 0.79 14.95
N VAL A 216 18.65 1.25 16.20
CA VAL A 216 17.48 1.98 16.73
C VAL A 216 17.19 3.26 15.94
N LEU A 217 18.20 3.87 15.33
CA LEU A 217 18.05 5.08 14.52
C LEU A 217 17.17 4.84 13.28
N ALA A 218 17.07 3.60 12.81
CA ALA A 218 16.19 3.25 11.70
C ALA A 218 14.70 3.53 11.99
N LEU A 219 14.32 3.55 13.27
CA LEU A 219 12.95 3.85 13.71
C LEU A 219 12.55 5.32 13.51
N GLY A 220 13.52 6.21 13.27
CA GLY A 220 13.27 7.61 12.92
C GLY A 220 12.99 7.83 11.42
N LEU A 221 13.34 6.88 10.55
CA LEU A 221 13.17 7.01 9.10
C LEU A 221 11.72 7.31 8.66
N PRO A 222 10.67 6.77 9.30
CA PRO A 222 9.28 7.10 8.99
C PRO A 222 8.93 8.59 9.09
N ALA A 223 9.67 9.40 9.84
CA ALA A 223 9.44 10.84 9.90
C ALA A 223 9.93 11.57 8.63
N VAL A 224 10.87 11.00 7.88
CA VAL A 224 11.51 11.65 6.72
C VAL A 224 10.51 11.94 5.59
N PRO A 225 9.66 10.99 5.12
CA PRO A 225 8.67 11.27 4.08
C PRO A 225 7.65 12.34 4.49
N VAL A 226 7.24 12.36 5.76
CA VAL A 226 6.30 13.37 6.28
C VAL A 226 6.95 14.76 6.23
N ALA A 227 8.17 14.88 6.79
CA ALA A 227 8.90 16.14 6.79
C ALA A 227 9.20 16.61 5.35
N ALA A 228 9.58 15.70 4.46
CA ALA A 228 9.84 16.02 3.05
C ALA A 228 8.56 16.49 2.34
N PHE A 229 7.42 15.85 2.58
CA PHE A 229 6.17 16.23 1.94
C PHE A 229 5.63 17.56 2.46
N VAL A 230 5.64 17.77 3.78
CA VAL A 230 5.22 19.03 4.40
C VAL A 230 6.12 20.20 3.97
N THR A 231 7.45 20.00 3.92
CA THR A 231 8.36 21.05 3.44
C THR A 231 8.18 21.33 1.95
N TYR A 232 7.89 20.32 1.13
CA TYR A 232 7.53 20.49 -0.28
C TYR A 232 6.25 21.33 -0.45
N LEU A 233 5.20 21.04 0.32
CA LEU A 233 3.95 21.81 0.29
C LEU A 233 4.17 23.25 0.78
N HIS A 234 4.96 23.44 1.82
CA HIS A 234 5.34 24.77 2.30
C HIS A 234 6.09 25.57 1.24
N ALA A 235 7.07 24.96 0.56
CA ALA A 235 7.83 25.63 -0.50
C ALA A 235 6.95 26.04 -1.69
N ARG A 236 5.84 25.32 -1.94
CA ARG A 236 4.91 25.62 -3.05
C ARG A 236 3.80 26.59 -2.68
N THR A 237 3.39 26.65 -1.42
CA THR A 237 2.22 27.43 -0.96
C THR A 237 2.57 28.58 -0.03
N GLY A 238 3.75 28.58 0.58
CA GLY A 238 4.14 29.49 1.66
C GLY A 238 3.48 29.20 3.01
N SER A 239 2.65 28.15 3.13
CA SER A 239 1.87 27.84 4.34
C SER A 239 2.23 26.47 4.91
N TRP A 240 2.21 26.34 6.23
CA TRP A 240 2.37 25.05 6.93
C TRP A 240 1.05 24.30 7.13
N ASN A 241 -0.08 24.97 6.90
CA ASN A 241 -1.43 24.42 7.00
C ASN A 241 -1.99 24.04 5.62
N ALA A 242 -1.10 23.88 4.65
CA ALA A 242 -1.41 23.54 3.27
C ALA A 242 -1.69 22.04 3.13
#